data_AF-A0A2P8WL81-F1
#
_entry.id   AF-A0A2P8WL81-F1
#
_cell.length_a   1.000
_cell.length_b   1.000
_cell.length_c   1.000
_cell.angle_alpha   90.00
_cell.angle_beta   90.00
_cell.angle_gamma   90.00
#
_symmetry.space_group_name_H-M   'P 1'
#
loop_
_entity.id
_entity.type
_entity.pdbx_description
1 polymer ?
#
loop_
_entity_poly.entity_id
_entity_poly.type
_entity_poly.pdbx_seq_one_letter_code
_entity_poly.pdbx_strand_id
1 'polypeptide(L)'
;MLESRKDAGLLPRSETGQKLVAIFGTYLWETLESPNTVPARWRTLQHQLRPRVLWEGWQDVARILGVRFAHTTKYGLFDIDAGGRYCNPDSLTSICAALETIGIVRTVMLRSSQRGGIHLYVPLASAVATFDLACALEECLKAQGFELEKGHLEGFPNPKTYGVDKFIEYNGHRLPLQPQTGSSLLNEDLQPTSDRLDDFFAQWDWAAAGQDMELLRTALPHAREARKQESSRRVLSRRAEEWKADLDTEIGEGWSSKGQTNRLLKAIATRGHVFEGHKGESLEMYIAETARATPGFEAYCQHQHQLQQRSRQWARAIENYYWPYGSHSKPKLPPGGDNTLKQLDARQRIAQAIKSIQESGIVFPSIRSLAHRLAEVAHSSLQSLYKNADLWHPERQGEKASVTVRSESLSADQSLGDLKKSAPPMPRESKVLHTQGGDMKCIPSDEVRFASKITPERGVRGDKPSFPQAERGISPASPAKGLASIAPTLSVDECYSLIQRNVQRLQWTLDELRPFLAEKFAGRTSISQLKDNEFWLLAYFLQDKTLSLENSYA
;
A
#
# COMPACT_ATOMS: atom_id res chain seq x y z
N MET A 1 39.04 -12.90 -15.45
CA MET A 1 39.04 -12.67 -14.00
C MET A 1 39.52 -11.26 -13.74
N LEU A 2 38.63 -10.37 -13.29
CA LEU A 2 38.95 -9.03 -12.81
C LEU A 2 37.87 -8.70 -11.77
N GLU A 3 38.11 -9.14 -10.54
CA GLU A 3 37.15 -8.97 -9.46
C GLU A 3 37.08 -7.51 -9.02
N SER A 4 35.85 -7.02 -8.87
CA SER A 4 35.54 -5.72 -8.32
C SER A 4 35.96 -5.65 -6.84
N ARG A 5 37.19 -5.18 -6.58
CA ARG A 5 37.58 -4.67 -5.26
C ARG A 5 36.81 -3.36 -4.99
N LYS A 6 35.56 -3.48 -4.55
CA LYS A 6 34.88 -2.39 -3.84
C LYS A 6 35.69 -2.05 -2.59
N ASP A 7 35.79 -0.76 -2.27
CA ASP A 7 36.51 -0.26 -1.10
C ASP A 7 36.09 -1.00 0.18
N ALA A 8 36.97 -1.88 0.65
CA ALA A 8 36.92 -2.41 2.00
C ALA A 8 37.35 -1.27 2.95
N GLY A 9 36.39 -0.39 3.28
CA GLY A 9 36.61 0.78 4.12
C GLY A 9 37.30 0.39 5.43
N LEU A 10 38.16 1.27 5.94
CA LEU A 10 39.05 1.02 7.08
C LEU A 10 38.29 0.50 8.32
N LEU A 11 38.22 -0.82 8.49
CA LEU A 11 37.52 -1.50 9.57
C LEU A 11 38.28 -1.42 10.92
N PRO A 12 37.59 -1.61 12.06
CA PRO A 12 38.22 -1.79 13.38
C PRO A 12 39.22 -2.96 13.41
N ARG A 13 40.19 -2.91 14.34
CA ARG A 13 41.16 -4.00 14.53
C ARG A 13 40.58 -5.21 15.27
N SER A 14 39.63 -4.99 16.19
CA SER A 14 38.97 -6.05 16.95
C SER A 14 37.90 -6.75 16.12
N GLU A 15 37.78 -8.07 16.24
CA GLU A 15 36.74 -8.88 15.58
C GLU A 15 35.33 -8.45 16.02
N THR A 16 35.11 -8.25 17.32
CA THR A 16 33.88 -7.69 17.90
C THR A 16 33.52 -6.34 17.26
N GLY A 17 34.50 -5.48 17.00
CA GLY A 17 34.30 -4.19 16.34
C GLY A 17 33.98 -4.31 14.85
N GLN A 18 34.63 -5.24 14.16
CA GLN A 18 34.29 -5.59 12.77
C GLN A 18 32.87 -6.12 12.66
N LYS A 19 32.42 -6.96 13.61
CA LYS A 19 31.06 -7.52 13.64
C LYS A 19 30.00 -6.45 13.97
N LEU A 20 30.29 -5.52 14.89
CA LEU A 20 29.44 -4.34 15.12
C LEU A 20 29.26 -3.52 13.82
N VAL A 21 30.34 -3.26 13.09
CA VAL A 21 30.30 -2.57 11.79
C VAL A 21 29.59 -3.41 10.71
N ALA A 22 29.73 -4.73 10.70
CA ALA A 22 29.05 -5.58 9.72
C ALA A 22 27.52 -5.57 9.88
N ILE A 23 27.03 -5.37 11.11
CA ILE A 23 25.59 -5.24 11.42
C ILE A 23 25.12 -3.78 11.24
N PHE A 24 25.79 -2.81 11.88
CA PHE A 24 25.29 -1.43 11.98
C PHE A 24 25.98 -0.41 11.05
N GLY A 25 27.08 -0.79 10.39
CA GLY A 25 27.89 0.09 9.54
C GLY A 25 27.24 0.49 8.20
N THR A 26 26.07 -0.05 7.87
CA THR A 26 25.25 0.43 6.74
C THR A 26 24.40 1.66 7.10
N TYR A 27 24.36 2.05 8.38
CA TYR A 27 23.47 3.09 8.93
C TYR A 27 24.24 4.30 9.50
N LEU A 28 25.41 4.58 8.91
CA LEU A 28 26.36 5.60 9.39
C LEU A 28 25.99 7.04 8.96
N TRP A 29 24.97 7.21 8.13
CA TRP A 29 24.37 8.52 7.85
C TRP A 29 23.32 8.85 8.92
N GLU A 30 23.17 10.13 9.26
CA GLU A 30 22.20 10.62 10.25
C GLU A 30 22.31 9.89 11.61
N THR A 31 23.52 9.42 11.94
CA THR A 31 23.85 8.77 13.21
C THR A 31 23.49 9.71 14.37
N LEU A 32 22.90 9.15 15.41
CA LEU A 32 22.51 9.85 16.62
C LEU A 32 23.64 9.78 17.65
N GLU A 33 23.85 10.87 18.37
CA GLU A 33 24.76 10.94 19.52
C GLU A 33 24.04 11.63 20.69
N SER A 34 24.34 11.20 21.91
CA SER A 34 23.95 11.89 23.15
C SER A 34 25.10 11.72 24.16
N PRO A 35 25.30 12.65 25.11
CA PRO A 35 26.01 12.34 26.35
C PRO A 35 25.37 11.13 27.03
N ASN A 36 26.16 10.33 27.78
CA ASN A 36 25.66 9.22 28.58
C ASN A 36 25.02 9.74 29.88
N THR A 37 23.90 10.44 29.72
CA THR A 37 23.13 11.06 30.80
C THR A 37 21.68 10.59 30.76
N VAL A 38 21.00 10.64 31.91
CA VAL A 38 19.59 10.30 32.04
C VAL A 38 18.78 11.57 32.37
N PRO A 39 17.83 12.01 31.53
CA PRO A 39 17.47 11.46 30.22
C PRO A 39 18.54 11.73 29.13
N ALA A 40 18.52 10.92 28.08
CA ALA A 40 19.36 11.10 26.91
C ALA A 40 18.97 12.38 26.14
N ARG A 41 19.97 13.04 25.55
CA ARG A 41 19.85 14.29 24.80
C ARG A 41 20.37 14.09 23.37
N TRP A 42 19.59 13.36 22.58
CA TRP A 42 19.94 12.97 21.21
C TRP A 42 20.08 14.16 20.27
N ARG A 43 21.16 14.16 19.48
CA ARG A 43 21.39 15.03 18.31
C ARG A 43 21.74 14.19 17.09
N THR A 44 21.30 14.61 15.91
CA THR A 44 21.73 14.01 14.63
C THR A 44 23.09 14.58 14.21
N LEU A 45 24.07 13.71 13.95
CA LEU A 45 25.36 14.11 13.38
C LEU A 45 25.20 14.54 11.92
N GLN A 46 25.76 15.70 11.58
CA GLN A 46 25.66 16.32 10.25
C GLN A 46 26.66 15.76 9.22
N HIS A 47 27.30 14.63 9.53
CA HIS A 47 28.27 13.97 8.67
C HIS A 47 28.19 12.45 8.84
N GLN A 48 28.59 11.70 7.81
CA GLN A 48 28.66 10.24 7.89
C GLN A 48 29.75 9.82 8.89
N LEU A 49 29.38 8.99 9.88
CA LEU A 49 30.35 8.42 10.81
C LEU A 49 31.22 7.38 10.07
N ARG A 50 32.50 7.24 10.42
CA ARG A 50 33.38 6.23 9.80
C ARG A 50 33.37 4.93 10.63
N PRO A 51 33.55 3.74 10.03
CA PRO A 51 33.54 2.45 10.74
C PRO A 51 34.37 2.38 12.03
N ARG A 52 35.60 2.90 12.03
CA ARG A 52 36.46 2.97 13.23
C ARG A 52 35.92 3.92 14.30
N VAL A 53 35.30 5.02 13.89
CA VAL A 53 34.74 6.04 14.81
C VAL A 53 33.40 5.56 15.38
N LEU A 54 32.64 4.75 14.65
CA LEU A 54 31.49 4.01 15.22
C LEU A 54 31.96 3.09 16.35
N TRP A 55 33.02 2.32 16.13
CA TRP A 55 33.56 1.42 17.16
C TRP A 55 34.12 2.18 18.37
N GLU A 56 34.94 3.20 18.14
CA GLU A 56 35.47 4.07 19.20
C GLU A 56 34.36 4.76 20.01
N GLY A 57 33.34 5.31 19.33
CA GLY A 57 32.20 5.95 19.99
C GLY A 57 31.22 4.97 20.66
N TRP A 58 31.21 3.69 20.26
CA TRP A 58 30.51 2.64 21.00
C TRP A 58 31.24 2.26 22.29
N GLN A 59 32.58 2.31 22.31
CA GLN A 59 33.40 2.02 23.49
C GLN A 59 33.42 3.17 24.52
N ASP A 60 33.02 4.37 24.11
CA ASP A 60 33.05 5.58 24.91
C ASP A 60 32.03 5.52 26.06
N VAL A 61 32.48 5.78 27.29
CA VAL A 61 31.62 5.76 28.49
C VAL A 61 30.85 7.08 28.69
N ALA A 62 31.32 8.17 28.08
CA ALA A 62 30.79 9.53 28.29
C ALA A 62 29.69 9.91 27.29
N ARG A 63 29.53 9.15 26.20
CA ARG A 63 28.49 9.32 25.18
C ARG A 63 27.87 7.99 24.79
N ILE A 64 26.73 8.07 24.14
CA ILE A 64 25.98 6.96 23.58
C ILE A 64 25.64 7.28 22.12
N LEU A 65 25.75 6.28 21.26
CA LEU A 65 25.39 6.36 19.85
C LEU A 65 24.06 5.65 19.56
N GLY A 66 23.44 6.06 18.46
CA GLY A 66 22.28 5.41 17.86
C GLY A 66 22.30 5.55 16.34
N VAL A 67 21.50 4.74 15.65
CA VAL A 67 21.47 4.66 14.18
C VAL A 67 20.05 4.75 13.64
N ARG A 68 19.92 5.14 12.37
CA ARG A 68 18.64 5.18 11.63
C ARG A 68 18.68 4.20 10.47
N PHE A 69 17.58 3.51 10.22
CA PHE A 69 17.52 2.51 9.16
C PHE A 69 17.71 3.14 7.76
N ALA A 70 18.38 2.40 6.88
CA ALA A 70 18.52 2.75 5.47
C ALA A 70 17.29 2.27 4.66
N HIS A 71 17.36 2.31 3.32
CA HIS A 71 16.31 1.78 2.45
C HIS A 71 16.10 0.25 2.57
N THR A 72 17.15 -0.47 2.97
CA THR A 72 17.09 -1.89 3.31
C THR A 72 17.68 -2.13 4.69
N THR A 73 17.22 -3.18 5.37
CA THR A 73 17.68 -3.55 6.72
C THR A 73 17.84 -5.06 6.85
N LYS A 74 18.71 -5.48 7.77
CA LYS A 74 18.89 -6.87 8.22
C LYS A 74 18.30 -7.13 9.61
N TYR A 75 17.55 -6.18 10.18
CA TYR A 75 16.86 -6.37 11.45
C TYR A 75 15.65 -5.44 11.62
N GLY A 76 14.78 -5.84 12.54
CA GLY A 76 13.86 -4.95 13.26
C GLY A 76 14.22 -4.88 14.74
N LEU A 77 13.52 -4.02 15.47
CA LEU A 77 13.65 -3.80 16.91
C LEU A 77 12.29 -3.32 17.45
N PHE A 78 11.93 -3.74 18.65
CA PHE A 78 10.91 -3.06 19.45
C PHE A 78 11.56 -2.41 20.67
N ASP A 79 11.22 -1.15 20.94
CA ASP A 79 11.56 -0.48 22.20
C ASP A 79 10.31 -0.49 23.09
N ILE A 80 10.46 -1.05 24.29
CA ILE A 80 9.37 -1.34 25.23
C ILE A 80 9.73 -0.66 26.54
N ASP A 81 8.96 0.37 26.90
CA ASP A 81 9.36 1.26 27.97
C ASP A 81 9.09 0.68 29.37
N ALA A 82 9.95 1.03 30.32
CA ALA A 82 9.90 0.49 31.69
C ALA A 82 8.58 0.82 32.38
N GLY A 83 7.89 -0.20 32.91
CA GLY A 83 6.57 -0.03 33.53
C GLY A 83 5.42 0.18 32.54
N GLY A 84 5.68 0.14 31.22
CA GLY A 84 4.64 0.06 30.20
C GLY A 84 3.92 -1.30 30.21
N ARG A 85 2.71 -1.34 29.65
CA ARG A 85 1.81 -2.52 29.66
C ARG A 85 2.43 -3.82 29.13
N TYR A 86 3.48 -3.74 28.32
CA TYR A 86 4.15 -4.90 27.70
C TYR A 86 5.51 -5.25 28.31
N CYS A 87 5.99 -4.50 29.32
CA CYS A 87 7.29 -4.73 29.95
C CYS A 87 7.21 -5.86 31.01
N ASN A 88 6.73 -7.04 30.61
CA ASN A 88 6.59 -8.24 31.45
C ASN A 88 6.72 -9.54 30.63
N PRO A 89 7.08 -10.69 31.23
CA PRO A 89 7.35 -11.93 30.50
C PRO A 89 6.16 -12.43 29.66
N ASP A 90 4.94 -12.38 30.18
CA ASP A 90 3.74 -12.88 29.49
C ASP A 90 3.43 -12.07 28.23
N SER A 91 3.53 -10.74 28.33
CA SER A 91 3.33 -9.84 27.20
C SER A 91 4.42 -10.00 26.14
N LEU A 92 5.68 -10.20 26.55
CA LEU A 92 6.80 -10.43 25.63
C LEU A 92 6.68 -11.78 24.92
N THR A 93 6.27 -12.82 25.64
CA THR A 93 5.94 -14.14 25.06
C THR A 93 4.82 -14.00 24.04
N SER A 94 3.78 -13.22 24.35
CA SER A 94 2.65 -12.94 23.45
C SER A 94 3.07 -12.13 22.22
N ILE A 95 4.01 -11.18 22.36
CA ILE A 95 4.61 -10.43 21.24
C ILE A 95 5.43 -11.38 20.34
N CYS A 96 6.27 -12.26 20.91
CA CYS A 96 7.01 -13.25 20.13
C CYS A 96 6.07 -14.19 19.37
N ALA A 97 5.05 -14.75 20.03
CA ALA A 97 4.06 -15.61 19.40
C ALA A 97 3.25 -14.88 18.30
N ALA A 98 2.99 -13.58 18.44
CA ALA A 98 2.40 -12.78 17.37
C ALA A 98 3.36 -12.67 16.17
N LEU A 99 4.63 -12.36 16.41
CA LEU A 99 5.66 -12.19 15.38
C LEU A 99 5.97 -13.50 14.62
N GLU A 100 5.83 -14.67 15.26
CA GLU A 100 5.93 -15.98 14.61
C GLU A 100 4.96 -16.13 13.43
N THR A 101 3.76 -15.51 13.51
CA THR A 101 2.74 -15.58 12.45
C THR A 101 3.16 -14.92 11.12
N ILE A 102 4.21 -14.08 11.15
CA ILE A 102 4.84 -13.48 9.96
C ILE A 102 6.28 -13.98 9.74
N GLY A 103 6.67 -15.10 10.35
CA GLY A 103 7.96 -15.76 10.13
C GLY A 103 9.12 -15.22 10.97
N ILE A 104 8.84 -14.39 11.98
CA ILE A 104 9.84 -13.97 12.97
C ILE A 104 9.76 -14.94 14.15
N VAL A 105 10.63 -15.95 14.12
CA VAL A 105 10.63 -17.10 15.04
C VAL A 105 11.57 -16.91 16.22
N ARG A 106 12.57 -16.02 16.10
CA ARG A 106 13.58 -15.80 17.13
C ARG A 106 13.90 -14.33 17.32
N THR A 107 14.14 -13.94 18.56
CA THR A 107 14.45 -12.56 18.94
C THR A 107 15.67 -12.53 19.87
N VAL A 108 16.27 -11.36 20.03
CA VAL A 108 17.37 -11.13 20.98
C VAL A 108 16.93 -10.03 21.94
N MET A 109 16.79 -10.38 23.21
CA MET A 109 16.19 -9.52 24.23
C MET A 109 17.26 -8.86 25.10
N LEU A 110 17.17 -7.54 25.24
CA LEU A 110 18.08 -6.75 26.06
C LEU A 110 17.33 -5.79 26.95
N ARG A 111 17.84 -5.57 28.16
CA ARG A 111 17.58 -4.34 28.88
C ARG A 111 18.26 -3.19 28.13
N SER A 112 17.51 -2.14 27.85
CA SER A 112 17.94 -0.98 27.07
C SER A 112 18.81 -0.01 27.87
N SER A 113 18.57 0.09 29.19
CA SER A 113 19.31 0.94 30.12
C SER A 113 19.01 0.61 31.59
N GLN A 114 19.70 1.26 32.52
CA GLN A 114 19.41 1.23 33.96
C GLN A 114 17.93 1.48 34.34
N ARG A 115 17.13 2.14 33.48
CA ARG A 115 15.69 2.34 33.73
C ARG A 115 14.83 1.08 33.62
N GLY A 116 15.35 0.00 33.03
CA GLY A 116 14.63 -1.28 32.93
C GLY A 116 13.80 -1.49 31.66
N GLY A 117 13.76 -0.52 30.73
CA GLY A 117 13.11 -0.70 29.42
C GLY A 117 13.80 -1.81 28.61
N ILE A 118 13.09 -2.38 27.64
CA ILE A 118 13.51 -3.57 26.89
C ILE A 118 13.64 -3.24 25.40
N HIS A 119 14.79 -3.59 24.82
CA HIS A 119 14.99 -3.66 23.37
C HIS A 119 14.83 -5.13 22.93
N LEU A 120 13.82 -5.43 22.12
CA LEU A 120 13.61 -6.74 21.51
C LEU A 120 14.06 -6.70 20.05
N TYR A 121 15.28 -7.13 19.77
CA TYR A 121 15.82 -7.18 18.41
C TYR A 121 15.26 -8.37 17.62
N VAL A 122 15.07 -8.16 16.32
CA VAL A 122 14.63 -9.15 15.34
C VAL A 122 15.71 -9.26 14.24
N PRO A 123 16.77 -10.08 14.43
CA PRO A 123 17.81 -10.29 13.42
C PRO A 123 17.27 -11.08 12.22
N LEU A 124 17.68 -10.74 10.99
CA LEU A 124 17.23 -11.41 9.76
C LEU A 124 18.41 -12.02 8.98
N ALA A 125 18.27 -13.25 8.47
CA ALA A 125 19.28 -13.91 7.65
C ALA A 125 19.66 -13.15 6.36
N SER A 126 18.76 -12.31 5.83
CA SER A 126 18.96 -11.55 4.60
C SER A 126 18.31 -10.17 4.69
N ALA A 127 18.82 -9.22 3.90
CA ALA A 127 18.28 -7.87 3.89
C ALA A 127 16.89 -7.82 3.23
N VAL A 128 15.99 -7.04 3.81
CA VAL A 128 14.63 -6.76 3.31
C VAL A 128 14.42 -5.26 3.12
N ALA A 129 13.37 -4.87 2.39
CA ALA A 129 12.99 -3.47 2.28
C ALA A 129 12.51 -2.94 3.64
N THR A 130 13.16 -1.88 4.15
CA THR A 130 12.91 -1.36 5.49
C THR A 130 11.47 -0.92 5.70
N PHE A 131 10.85 -0.32 4.68
CA PHE A 131 9.46 0.14 4.75
C PHE A 131 8.47 -1.02 4.83
N ASP A 132 8.72 -2.09 4.06
CA ASP A 132 7.84 -3.25 4.02
C ASP A 132 7.94 -4.02 5.35
N LEU A 133 9.14 -4.09 5.95
CA LEU A 133 9.34 -4.64 7.30
C LEU A 133 8.61 -3.81 8.35
N ALA A 134 8.72 -2.48 8.28
CA ALA A 134 8.01 -1.58 9.18
C ALA A 134 6.48 -1.79 9.13
N CYS A 135 5.93 -1.99 7.93
CA CYS A 135 4.51 -2.33 7.77
C CYS A 135 4.20 -3.72 8.36
N ALA A 136 5.01 -4.74 8.07
CA ALA A 136 4.79 -6.09 8.58
C ALA A 136 4.78 -6.15 10.11
N LEU A 137 5.75 -5.51 10.77
CA LEU A 137 5.84 -5.45 12.24
C LEU A 137 4.64 -4.73 12.86
N GLU A 138 4.25 -3.56 12.34
CA GLU A 138 3.13 -2.78 12.88
C GLU A 138 1.76 -3.46 12.64
N GLU A 139 1.49 -3.92 11.41
CA GLU A 139 0.20 -4.53 11.07
C GLU A 139 0.03 -5.92 11.73
N CYS A 140 1.10 -6.70 11.89
CA CYS A 140 1.07 -7.99 12.60
C CYS A 140 0.65 -7.82 14.06
N LEU A 141 1.26 -6.88 14.78
CA LEU A 141 0.96 -6.64 16.18
C LEU A 141 -0.43 -6.01 16.35
N LYS A 142 -0.82 -5.05 15.52
CA LYS A 142 -2.20 -4.51 15.51
C LYS A 142 -3.26 -5.60 15.29
N ALA A 143 -3.04 -6.51 14.34
CA ALA A 143 -3.97 -7.60 14.04
C ALA A 143 -4.18 -8.56 15.23
N GLN A 144 -3.19 -8.65 16.13
CA GLN A 144 -3.23 -9.44 17.36
C GLN A 144 -3.65 -8.61 18.60
N GLY A 145 -4.15 -7.39 18.40
CA GLY A 145 -4.67 -6.54 19.49
C GLY A 145 -3.63 -5.73 20.26
N PHE A 146 -2.40 -5.63 19.77
CA PHE A 146 -1.39 -4.76 20.37
C PHE A 146 -1.53 -3.31 19.86
N GLU A 147 -1.68 -2.38 20.79
CA GLU A 147 -1.50 -0.95 20.57
C GLU A 147 0.00 -0.61 20.54
N LEU A 148 0.47 -0.03 19.43
CA LEU A 148 1.82 0.53 19.28
C LEU A 148 1.74 2.02 19.56
N GLU A 149 2.30 2.44 20.68
CA GLU A 149 2.27 3.81 21.16
C GLU A 149 3.65 4.28 21.62
N LYS A 150 3.89 5.58 21.41
CA LYS A 150 5.14 6.24 21.76
C LYS A 150 5.34 6.24 23.27
N GLY A 151 6.49 5.74 23.74
CA GLY A 151 6.77 5.57 25.18
C GLY A 151 6.09 4.34 25.82
N HIS A 152 5.60 3.38 25.03
CA HIS A 152 5.03 2.12 25.52
C HIS A 152 5.50 0.89 24.72
N LEU A 153 5.27 0.90 23.40
CA LEU A 153 5.70 -0.13 22.46
C LEU A 153 5.93 0.51 21.10
N GLU A 154 7.19 0.80 20.78
CA GLU A 154 7.57 1.45 19.53
C GLU A 154 8.25 0.45 18.59
N GLY A 155 7.75 0.35 17.35
CA GLY A 155 8.31 -0.48 16.29
C GLY A 155 9.40 0.25 15.48
N PHE A 156 10.53 -0.42 15.29
CA PHE A 156 11.70 0.08 14.57
C PHE A 156 12.12 -0.95 13.49
N PRO A 157 12.17 -0.61 12.20
CA PRO A 157 11.81 0.67 11.59
C PRO A 157 10.32 1.01 11.75
N ASN A 158 10.00 2.30 11.83
CA ASN A 158 8.63 2.80 11.84
C ASN A 158 8.09 3.02 10.41
N PRO A 159 6.82 2.74 10.12
CA PRO A 159 6.26 2.90 8.78
C PRO A 159 5.84 4.36 8.51
N LYS A 160 6.88 5.18 8.29
CA LYS A 160 6.82 6.62 8.00
C LYS A 160 5.92 6.97 6.81
N THR A 161 5.33 8.17 6.84
CA THR A 161 4.65 8.74 5.67
C THR A 161 5.65 9.16 4.60
N TYR A 162 5.19 9.26 3.35
CA TYR A 162 5.98 9.89 2.29
C TYR A 162 5.88 11.41 2.44
N GLY A 163 7.00 12.07 2.68
CA GLY A 163 7.07 13.54 2.69
C GLY A 163 7.12 14.07 1.26
N VAL A 164 6.23 15.01 0.93
CA VAL A 164 6.15 15.61 -0.41
C VAL A 164 7.35 16.54 -0.66
N ASP A 165 7.66 17.41 0.31
CA ASP A 165 8.68 18.46 0.17
C ASP A 165 10.01 18.14 0.89
N LYS A 166 10.00 17.20 1.83
CA LYS A 166 11.18 16.82 2.63
C LYS A 166 11.25 15.31 2.83
N PHE A 167 12.45 14.76 2.68
CA PHE A 167 12.73 13.37 3.06
C PHE A 167 12.46 13.17 4.55
N ILE A 168 11.54 12.26 4.87
CA ILE A 168 11.26 11.85 6.25
C ILE A 168 12.20 10.68 6.59
N GLU A 169 12.97 10.82 7.66
CA GLU A 169 13.89 9.79 8.17
C GLU A 169 13.10 8.66 8.87
N TYR A 170 13.70 7.48 9.02
CA TYR A 170 13.17 6.50 9.98
C TYR A 170 13.55 6.91 11.41
N ASN A 171 12.73 6.57 12.40
CA ASN A 171 13.06 6.72 13.81
C ASN A 171 14.39 5.99 14.10
N GLY A 172 15.29 6.68 14.81
CA GLY A 172 16.57 6.12 15.20
C GLY A 172 16.52 5.50 16.58
N HIS A 173 17.34 4.47 16.79
CA HIS A 173 17.44 3.76 18.06
C HIS A 173 18.89 3.73 18.55
N ARG A 174 19.08 3.57 19.86
CA ARG A 174 20.39 3.40 20.50
C ARG A 174 21.03 2.05 20.12
N LEU A 175 22.36 2.02 19.97
CA LEU A 175 23.13 0.79 19.75
C LEU A 175 23.09 -0.15 20.98
N PRO A 176 23.18 -1.48 20.80
CA PRO A 176 23.11 -2.44 21.91
C PRO A 176 24.35 -2.37 22.81
N LEU A 177 24.18 -2.70 24.10
CA LEU A 177 25.25 -3.00 25.08
C LEU A 177 26.33 -1.92 25.28
N GLN A 178 26.05 -0.64 24.97
CA GLN A 178 27.05 0.42 25.16
C GLN A 178 27.50 0.54 26.64
N PRO A 179 28.81 0.72 26.92
CA PRO A 179 29.36 0.73 28.27
C PRO A 179 28.68 1.72 29.22
N GLN A 180 28.59 1.34 30.51
CA GLN A 180 28.03 2.17 31.59
C GLN A 180 26.59 2.67 31.38
N THR A 181 25.84 2.13 30.41
CA THR A 181 24.40 2.44 30.21
C THR A 181 23.44 1.59 31.05
N GLY A 182 23.95 0.50 31.64
CA GLY A 182 23.16 -0.57 32.28
C GLY A 182 22.45 -1.51 31.30
N SER A 183 22.74 -1.41 29.99
CA SER A 183 22.24 -2.37 29.01
C SER A 183 22.87 -3.76 29.20
N SER A 184 22.06 -4.81 29.09
CA SER A 184 22.47 -6.21 29.27
C SER A 184 21.52 -7.13 28.51
N LEU A 185 22.00 -8.26 28.00
CA LEU A 185 21.17 -9.39 27.56
C LEU A 185 20.28 -9.86 28.72
N LEU A 186 19.08 -10.34 28.39
CA LEU A 186 18.13 -10.90 29.35
C LEU A 186 17.80 -12.37 29.02
N ASN A 187 17.42 -13.14 30.03
CA ASN A 187 16.70 -14.41 29.84
C ASN A 187 15.17 -14.17 29.78
N GLU A 188 14.40 -15.25 29.62
CA GLU A 188 12.93 -15.23 29.57
C GLU A 188 12.30 -14.61 30.84
N ASP A 189 12.91 -14.81 32.02
CA ASP A 189 12.51 -14.20 33.30
C ASP A 189 12.93 -12.73 33.47
N LEU A 190 13.43 -12.09 32.39
CA LEU A 190 13.94 -10.71 32.37
C LEU A 190 15.14 -10.44 33.30
N GLN A 191 15.87 -11.48 33.67
CA GLN A 191 17.08 -11.40 34.47
C GLN A 191 18.32 -11.16 33.59
N PRO A 192 19.25 -10.27 33.97
CA PRO A 192 20.50 -10.05 33.23
C PRO A 192 21.36 -11.31 33.12
N THR A 193 21.79 -11.64 31.90
CA THR A 193 22.65 -12.81 31.61
C THR A 193 24.07 -12.45 31.22
N SER A 194 24.26 -11.39 30.41
CA SER A 194 25.58 -10.89 30.01
C SER A 194 25.49 -9.43 29.54
N ASP A 195 26.58 -8.69 29.62
CA ASP A 195 26.77 -7.34 29.05
C ASP A 195 27.75 -7.33 27.86
N ARG A 196 28.20 -8.51 27.39
CA ARG A 196 29.22 -8.66 26.36
C ARG A 196 28.62 -8.65 24.94
N LEU A 197 29.25 -7.90 24.03
CA LEU A 197 28.88 -7.92 22.61
C LEU A 197 29.05 -9.28 21.95
N ASP A 198 30.05 -10.07 22.35
CA ASP A 198 30.31 -11.39 21.73
C ASP A 198 29.11 -12.33 21.93
N ASP A 199 28.51 -12.32 23.13
CA ASP A 199 27.33 -13.11 23.47
C ASP A 199 26.08 -12.60 22.73
N PHE A 200 25.92 -11.27 22.64
CA PHE A 200 24.86 -10.66 21.83
C PHE A 200 24.98 -11.05 20.36
N PHE A 201 26.20 -11.09 19.82
CA PHE A 201 26.45 -11.49 18.44
C PHE A 201 26.28 -13.00 18.22
N ALA A 202 26.48 -13.85 19.22
CA ALA A 202 26.16 -15.27 19.15
C ALA A 202 24.64 -15.49 19.11
N GLN A 203 23.88 -14.81 19.98
CA GLN A 203 22.41 -14.82 19.95
C GLN A 203 21.87 -14.22 18.64
N TRP A 204 22.49 -13.15 18.13
CA TRP A 204 22.13 -12.51 16.86
C TRP A 204 22.20 -13.47 15.68
N ASP A 205 23.32 -14.17 15.52
CA ASP A 205 23.50 -15.11 14.41
C ASP A 205 22.52 -16.31 14.52
N TRP A 206 22.32 -16.83 15.74
CA TRP A 206 21.38 -17.92 16.00
C TRP A 206 19.91 -17.54 15.75
N ALA A 207 19.53 -16.31 16.10
CA ALA A 207 18.21 -15.77 15.82
C ALA A 207 18.03 -15.50 14.31
N ALA A 208 19.00 -14.85 13.67
CA ALA A 208 18.97 -14.55 12.24
C ALA A 208 18.85 -15.82 11.39
N ALA A 209 19.60 -16.88 11.74
CA ALA A 209 19.57 -18.17 11.05
C ALA A 209 18.28 -18.97 11.30
N GLY A 210 17.49 -18.62 12.32
CA GLY A 210 16.26 -19.33 12.70
C GLY A 210 14.96 -18.74 12.17
N GLN A 211 15.00 -17.60 11.45
CA GLN A 211 13.78 -16.97 10.93
C GLN A 211 13.19 -17.74 9.74
N ASP A 212 11.86 -17.81 9.66
CA ASP A 212 11.18 -18.23 8.44
C ASP A 212 11.14 -17.07 7.44
N MET A 213 12.22 -16.97 6.68
CA MET A 213 12.37 -15.96 5.62
C MET A 213 11.43 -16.18 4.43
N GLU A 214 10.77 -17.33 4.28
CA GLU A 214 9.80 -17.56 3.20
C GLU A 214 8.42 -17.01 3.58
N LEU A 215 7.96 -17.32 4.80
CA LEU A 215 6.75 -16.73 5.38
C LEU A 215 6.90 -15.21 5.50
N LEU A 216 8.04 -14.70 6.00
CA LEU A 216 8.28 -13.27 6.10
C LEU A 216 8.24 -12.58 4.73
N ARG A 217 8.91 -13.13 3.70
CA ARG A 217 8.87 -12.57 2.34
C ARG A 217 7.48 -12.58 1.72
N THR A 218 6.62 -13.52 2.14
CA THR A 218 5.21 -13.55 1.74
C THR A 218 4.39 -12.48 2.48
N ALA A 219 4.63 -12.29 3.78
CA ALA A 219 3.92 -11.31 4.61
C ALA A 219 4.23 -9.84 4.25
N LEU A 220 5.50 -9.52 3.94
CA LEU A 220 5.98 -8.15 3.61
C LEU A 220 5.10 -7.38 2.59
N PRO A 221 4.83 -7.90 1.36
CA PRO A 221 4.01 -7.20 0.38
C PRO A 221 2.53 -7.10 0.80
N HIS A 222 2.00 -8.10 1.53
CA HIS A 222 0.62 -8.07 2.02
C HIS A 222 0.42 -6.97 3.08
N ALA A 223 1.33 -6.85 4.05
CA ALA A 223 1.28 -5.80 5.07
C ALA A 223 1.39 -4.39 4.47
N ARG A 224 2.28 -4.21 3.49
CA ARG A 224 2.41 -2.94 2.74
C ARG A 224 1.11 -2.54 2.03
N GLU A 225 0.45 -3.49 1.36
CA GLU A 225 -0.81 -3.21 0.65
C GLU A 225 -1.98 -3.00 1.62
N ALA A 226 -2.03 -3.74 2.74
CA ALA A 226 -2.99 -3.50 3.83
C ALA A 226 -2.89 -2.06 4.37
N ARG A 227 -1.67 -1.61 4.72
CA ARG A 227 -1.41 -0.23 5.15
C ARG A 227 -1.79 0.81 4.09
N LYS A 228 -1.49 0.54 2.81
CA LYS A 228 -1.89 1.43 1.70
C LYS A 228 -3.41 1.57 1.61
N GLN A 229 -4.14 0.47 1.75
CA GLN A 229 -5.61 0.50 1.79
C GLN A 229 -6.12 1.25 3.03
N GLU A 230 -5.54 1.05 4.21
CA GLU A 230 -5.90 1.80 5.42
C GLU A 230 -5.69 3.32 5.22
N SER A 231 -4.52 3.74 4.74
CA SER A 231 -4.24 5.15 4.47
C SER A 231 -5.21 5.78 3.46
N SER A 232 -5.63 4.99 2.45
CA SER A 232 -6.60 5.40 1.43
C SER A 232 -8.05 5.42 1.93
N ARG A 233 -8.35 4.76 3.05
CA ARG A 233 -9.65 4.88 3.76
C ARG A 233 -9.69 6.10 4.66
N ARG A 234 -8.56 6.42 5.32
CA ARG A 234 -8.45 7.52 6.28
C ARG A 234 -8.45 8.92 5.64
N VAL A 235 -7.91 9.05 4.41
CA VAL A 235 -7.85 10.33 3.70
C VAL A 235 -8.86 10.34 2.57
N LEU A 236 -9.95 11.09 2.74
CA LEU A 236 -10.86 11.39 1.64
C LEU A 236 -10.15 12.30 0.62
N SER A 237 -10.21 11.95 -0.66
CA SER A 237 -9.83 12.89 -1.72
C SER A 237 -10.85 14.04 -1.76
N ARG A 238 -10.43 15.25 -2.14
CA ARG A 238 -11.32 16.43 -2.29
C ARG A 238 -12.67 16.14 -2.97
N ARG A 239 -12.70 15.37 -4.06
CA ARG A 239 -13.97 14.99 -4.74
C ARG A 239 -14.87 14.09 -3.91
N ALA A 240 -14.29 13.28 -3.03
CA ALA A 240 -15.01 12.43 -2.09
C ALA A 240 -15.49 13.21 -0.88
N GLU A 241 -14.76 14.24 -0.44
CA GLU A 241 -15.23 15.22 0.54
C GLU A 241 -16.40 16.04 -0.01
N GLU A 242 -16.28 16.57 -1.23
CA GLU A 242 -17.35 17.27 -1.96
C GLU A 242 -18.59 16.37 -2.10
N TRP A 243 -18.44 15.13 -2.58
CA TRP A 243 -19.56 14.18 -2.69
C TRP A 243 -20.17 13.78 -1.33
N LYS A 244 -19.35 13.63 -0.27
CA LYS A 244 -19.86 13.39 1.08
C LYS A 244 -20.65 14.60 1.58
N ALA A 245 -20.18 15.83 1.34
CA ALA A 245 -20.87 17.06 1.70
C ALA A 245 -22.19 17.25 0.94
N ASP A 246 -22.26 16.87 -0.33
CA ASP A 246 -23.51 16.86 -1.10
C ASP A 246 -24.53 15.88 -0.47
N LEU A 247 -24.08 14.67 -0.11
CA LEU A 247 -24.94 13.68 0.56
C LEU A 247 -25.38 14.15 1.95
N ASP A 248 -24.47 14.72 2.74
CA ASP A 248 -24.76 15.24 4.08
C ASP A 248 -25.70 16.46 4.02
N THR A 249 -25.63 17.26 2.96
CA THR A 249 -26.56 18.37 2.70
C THR A 249 -27.95 17.85 2.33
N GLU A 250 -28.05 16.90 1.40
CA GLU A 250 -29.34 16.31 0.98
C GLU A 250 -30.01 15.54 2.14
N ILE A 251 -29.22 14.84 2.97
CA ILE A 251 -29.73 14.18 4.19
C ILE A 251 -30.10 15.23 5.25
N GLY A 252 -29.33 16.31 5.39
CA GLY A 252 -29.56 17.35 6.40
C GLY A 252 -30.80 18.22 6.15
N GLU A 253 -31.05 18.62 4.90
CA GLU A 253 -32.28 19.33 4.51
C GLU A 253 -33.51 18.40 4.64
N GLY A 254 -33.35 17.14 4.23
CA GLY A 254 -34.31 16.10 4.50
C GLY A 254 -35.52 16.11 3.58
N TRP A 255 -36.69 15.83 4.17
CA TRP A 255 -37.92 15.58 3.45
C TRP A 255 -38.71 16.89 3.28
N SER A 256 -38.78 17.41 2.06
CA SER A 256 -39.50 18.64 1.72
C SER A 256 -40.77 18.42 0.90
N SER A 257 -40.97 17.22 0.32
CA SER A 257 -42.16 16.90 -0.47
C SER A 257 -42.46 15.40 -0.57
N LYS A 258 -43.71 15.06 -0.94
CA LYS A 258 -44.14 13.68 -1.15
C LYS A 258 -43.42 13.06 -2.36
N GLY A 259 -43.13 11.76 -2.27
CA GLY A 259 -42.46 11.00 -3.34
C GLY A 259 -40.93 10.92 -3.24
N GLN A 260 -40.29 11.68 -2.34
CA GLN A 260 -38.82 11.73 -2.21
C GLN A 260 -38.18 10.46 -1.59
N THR A 261 -38.97 9.54 -1.01
CA THR A 261 -38.48 8.37 -0.25
C THR A 261 -37.33 7.63 -0.93
N ASN A 262 -37.46 7.27 -2.21
CA ASN A 262 -36.43 6.48 -2.89
C ASN A 262 -35.12 7.27 -3.08
N ARG A 263 -35.19 8.58 -3.27
CA ARG A 263 -34.01 9.42 -3.45
C ARG A 263 -33.24 9.54 -2.12
N LEU A 264 -33.94 9.86 -1.04
CA LEU A 264 -33.32 10.09 0.26
C LEU A 264 -32.85 8.78 0.91
N LEU A 265 -33.59 7.66 0.78
CA LEU A 265 -33.07 6.35 1.21
C LEU A 265 -31.83 5.94 0.42
N LYS A 266 -31.73 6.28 -0.88
CA LYS A 266 -30.50 6.09 -1.66
C LYS A 266 -29.36 6.96 -1.11
N ALA A 267 -29.60 8.23 -0.82
CA ALA A 267 -28.58 9.14 -0.29
C ALA A 267 -28.02 8.62 1.05
N ILE A 268 -28.90 8.30 2.01
CA ILE A 268 -28.55 7.72 3.31
C ILE A 268 -27.78 6.40 3.13
N ALA A 269 -28.29 5.48 2.33
CA ALA A 269 -27.64 4.18 2.09
C ALA A 269 -26.26 4.35 1.45
N THR A 270 -26.11 5.28 0.51
CA THR A 270 -24.82 5.60 -0.12
C THR A 270 -23.85 6.18 0.91
N ARG A 271 -24.28 7.15 1.72
CA ARG A 271 -23.44 7.79 2.75
C ARG A 271 -22.99 6.77 3.81
N GLY A 272 -23.91 5.96 4.32
CA GLY A 272 -23.62 4.89 5.29
C GLY A 272 -22.72 3.78 4.75
N HIS A 273 -22.92 3.33 3.50
CA HIS A 273 -22.10 2.26 2.92
C HIS A 273 -20.71 2.74 2.47
N VAL A 274 -20.66 3.87 1.75
CA VAL A 274 -19.43 4.35 1.12
C VAL A 274 -18.51 5.00 2.15
N PHE A 275 -19.03 5.85 3.04
CA PHE A 275 -18.20 6.66 3.94
C PHE A 275 -18.15 6.13 5.39
N GLU A 276 -19.17 5.40 5.86
CA GLU A 276 -19.16 4.79 7.19
C GLU A 276 -18.91 3.27 7.18
N GLY A 277 -18.93 2.63 6.00
CA GLY A 277 -18.58 1.22 5.83
C GLY A 277 -19.64 0.20 6.23
N HIS A 278 -20.87 0.63 6.55
CA HIS A 278 -21.99 -0.26 6.96
C HIS A 278 -22.34 -1.28 5.86
N LYS A 279 -22.69 -2.51 6.26
CA LYS A 279 -23.09 -3.61 5.36
C LYS A 279 -24.09 -4.55 6.00
N GLY A 280 -24.88 -5.23 5.17
CA GLY A 280 -25.92 -6.15 5.58
C GLY A 280 -26.89 -5.48 6.54
N GLU A 281 -27.23 -6.17 7.62
CA GLU A 281 -28.17 -5.71 8.63
C GLU A 281 -27.76 -4.38 9.30
N SER A 282 -26.45 -4.08 9.44
CA SER A 282 -26.01 -2.79 10.00
C SER A 282 -26.41 -1.62 9.09
N LEU A 283 -26.33 -1.82 7.77
CA LEU A 283 -26.77 -0.83 6.78
C LEU A 283 -28.30 -0.73 6.72
N GLU A 284 -29.03 -1.85 6.85
CA GLU A 284 -30.49 -1.84 6.94
C GLU A 284 -30.98 -1.00 8.13
N MET A 285 -30.41 -1.22 9.33
CA MET A 285 -30.73 -0.45 10.54
C MET A 285 -30.35 1.01 10.40
N TYR A 286 -29.12 1.31 9.95
CA TYR A 286 -28.62 2.66 9.75
C TYR A 286 -29.54 3.49 8.84
N ILE A 287 -30.01 2.90 7.73
CA ILE A 287 -30.93 3.57 6.81
C ILE A 287 -32.26 3.89 7.50
N ALA A 288 -32.83 2.92 8.23
CA ALA A 288 -34.12 3.07 8.91
C ALA A 288 -34.07 4.03 10.11
N GLU A 289 -32.94 4.14 10.81
CA GLU A 289 -32.72 5.08 11.91
C GLU A 289 -32.49 6.50 11.39
N THR A 290 -31.54 6.67 10.47
CA THR A 290 -31.24 7.99 9.87
C THR A 290 -32.49 8.56 9.20
N ALA A 291 -33.24 7.77 8.43
CA ALA A 291 -34.45 8.24 7.77
C ALA A 291 -35.54 8.72 8.76
N ARG A 292 -35.69 8.06 9.92
CA ARG A 292 -36.62 8.50 10.98
C ARG A 292 -36.16 9.78 11.68
N ALA A 293 -34.85 9.95 11.86
CA ALA A 293 -34.25 11.12 12.49
C ALA A 293 -34.21 12.36 11.56
N THR A 294 -34.46 12.18 10.26
CA THR A 294 -34.33 13.26 9.28
C THR A 294 -35.56 14.20 9.28
N PRO A 295 -35.40 15.53 9.18
CA PRO A 295 -36.53 16.47 9.14
C PRO A 295 -37.58 16.12 8.08
N GLY A 296 -38.85 16.35 8.42
CA GLY A 296 -39.99 16.14 7.52
C GLY A 296 -40.41 14.69 7.27
N PHE A 297 -39.74 13.70 7.88
CA PHE A 297 -40.04 12.27 7.69
C PHE A 297 -41.53 11.95 7.92
N GLU A 298 -42.09 12.34 9.07
CA GLU A 298 -43.49 12.08 9.42
C GLU A 298 -44.49 12.81 8.50
N ALA A 299 -44.15 14.01 8.04
CA ALA A 299 -45.02 14.86 7.24
C ALA A 299 -45.10 14.45 5.75
N TYR A 300 -43.99 13.97 5.18
CA TYR A 300 -43.86 13.78 3.74
C TYR A 300 -43.51 12.34 3.31
N CYS A 301 -42.99 11.49 4.21
CA CYS A 301 -42.75 10.09 3.87
C CYS A 301 -44.07 9.33 3.83
N GLN A 302 -44.48 8.86 2.65
CA GLN A 302 -45.69 8.02 2.52
C GLN A 302 -45.41 6.53 2.79
N HIS A 303 -44.15 6.15 2.95
CA HIS A 303 -43.68 4.77 3.10
C HIS A 303 -43.25 4.41 4.52
N GLN A 304 -43.68 5.15 5.54
CA GLN A 304 -43.31 4.94 6.96
C GLN A 304 -43.55 3.48 7.38
N HIS A 305 -44.73 2.94 7.06
CA HIS A 305 -45.14 1.55 7.32
C HIS A 305 -44.33 0.49 6.53
N GLN A 306 -43.56 0.88 5.51
CA GLN A 306 -42.69 0.01 4.69
C GLN A 306 -41.19 0.29 4.91
N LEU A 307 -40.83 1.18 5.85
CA LEU A 307 -39.46 1.73 5.93
C LEU A 307 -38.40 0.63 6.03
N GLN A 308 -38.60 -0.37 6.88
CA GLN A 308 -37.65 -1.48 7.05
C GLN A 308 -37.46 -2.30 5.77
N GLN A 309 -38.56 -2.62 5.07
CA GLN A 309 -38.51 -3.34 3.79
C GLN A 309 -37.76 -2.55 2.72
N ARG A 310 -37.95 -1.22 2.67
CA ARG A 310 -37.25 -0.35 1.72
C ARG A 310 -35.80 -0.11 2.09
N SER A 311 -35.48 -0.04 3.38
CA SER A 311 -34.10 0.03 3.89
C SER A 311 -33.30 -1.20 3.46
N ARG A 312 -33.88 -2.41 3.63
CA ARG A 312 -33.35 -3.68 3.11
C ARG A 312 -33.12 -3.68 1.59
N GLN A 313 -34.08 -3.16 0.82
CA GLN A 313 -33.94 -3.07 -0.63
C GLN A 313 -32.81 -2.12 -1.04
N TRP A 314 -32.69 -0.96 -0.39
CA TRP A 314 -31.64 0.01 -0.68
C TRP A 314 -30.25 -0.43 -0.20
N ALA A 315 -30.13 -1.06 0.96
CA ALA A 315 -28.87 -1.66 1.43
C ALA A 315 -28.31 -2.65 0.39
N ARG A 316 -29.14 -3.62 -0.03
CA ARG A 316 -28.78 -4.60 -1.08
C ARG A 316 -28.48 -3.94 -2.43
N ALA A 317 -29.19 -2.89 -2.82
CA ALA A 317 -28.95 -2.20 -4.08
C ALA A 317 -27.61 -1.44 -4.06
N ILE A 318 -27.27 -0.78 -2.95
CA ILE A 318 -26.03 -0.01 -2.80
C ILE A 318 -24.81 -0.92 -2.68
N GLU A 319 -24.87 -2.01 -1.91
CA GLU A 319 -23.78 -2.99 -1.76
C GLU A 319 -23.38 -3.68 -3.06
N ASN A 320 -24.30 -3.75 -4.04
CA ASN A 320 -24.06 -4.33 -5.36
C ASN A 320 -23.62 -3.29 -6.42
N TYR A 321 -23.52 -2.01 -6.05
CA TYR A 321 -23.24 -0.92 -6.98
C TYR A 321 -22.03 -0.08 -6.60
N TYR A 322 -21.87 0.17 -5.30
CA TYR A 322 -20.79 0.96 -4.71
C TYR A 322 -19.89 0.09 -3.83
N TRP A 323 -18.67 0.57 -3.61
CA TRP A 323 -17.72 0.00 -2.65
C TRP A 323 -17.54 1.00 -1.49
N PRO A 324 -17.23 0.54 -0.27
CA PRO A 324 -16.69 1.40 0.77
C PRO A 324 -15.48 2.17 0.26
N TYR A 325 -15.36 3.45 0.62
CA TYR A 325 -14.26 4.31 0.21
C TYR A 325 -12.91 3.70 0.61
N GLY A 326 -11.88 3.87 -0.22
CA GLY A 326 -10.56 3.24 0.01
C GLY A 326 -10.55 1.71 -0.03
N SER A 327 -11.61 1.07 -0.55
CA SER A 327 -11.61 -0.36 -0.88
C SER A 327 -11.63 -0.59 -2.41
N HIS A 328 -11.17 -1.77 -2.83
CA HIS A 328 -11.10 -2.14 -4.24
C HIS A 328 -11.98 -3.36 -4.52
N SER A 329 -12.40 -3.48 -5.79
CA SER A 329 -12.93 -4.73 -6.33
C SER A 329 -12.00 -5.88 -5.96
N LYS A 330 -12.57 -7.01 -5.51
CA LYS A 330 -11.85 -8.29 -5.55
C LYS A 330 -11.25 -8.48 -6.95
N PRO A 331 -10.05 -9.06 -7.10
CA PRO A 331 -9.45 -9.29 -8.41
C PRO A 331 -10.48 -10.01 -9.30
N LYS A 332 -10.64 -9.53 -10.54
CA LYS A 332 -11.57 -10.17 -11.49
C LYS A 332 -11.15 -11.63 -11.63
N LEU A 333 -12.05 -12.53 -11.26
CA LEU A 333 -11.87 -13.96 -11.45
C LEU A 333 -11.52 -14.22 -12.93
N PRO A 334 -10.67 -15.21 -13.23
CA PRO A 334 -10.37 -15.58 -14.61
C PRO A 334 -11.67 -15.94 -15.36
N PRO A 335 -11.67 -15.90 -16.71
CA PRO A 335 -12.84 -16.30 -17.50
C PRO A 335 -13.42 -17.64 -17.02
N GLY A 336 -14.68 -17.63 -16.59
CA GLY A 336 -15.37 -18.78 -15.96
C GLY A 336 -15.47 -18.76 -14.42
N GLY A 337 -14.93 -17.74 -13.74
CA GLY A 337 -15.21 -17.48 -12.33
C GLY A 337 -14.57 -18.46 -11.35
N ASP A 338 -15.20 -18.69 -10.20
CA ASP A 338 -14.77 -19.63 -9.16
C ASP A 338 -14.61 -21.06 -9.70
N ASN A 339 -15.36 -21.42 -10.75
CA ASN A 339 -15.28 -22.74 -11.37
C ASN A 339 -13.94 -22.96 -12.07
N THR A 340 -13.37 -21.93 -12.70
CA THR A 340 -12.04 -21.99 -13.32
C THR A 340 -10.95 -22.14 -12.27
N LEU A 341 -11.06 -21.43 -11.13
CA LEU A 341 -10.13 -21.60 -10.01
C LEU A 341 -10.21 -23.02 -9.41
N LYS A 342 -11.41 -23.55 -9.18
CA LYS A 342 -11.61 -24.92 -8.69
C LYS A 342 -11.09 -25.98 -9.66
N GLN A 343 -11.15 -25.73 -10.97
CA GLN A 343 -10.55 -26.61 -11.98
C GLN A 343 -9.01 -26.58 -11.96
N LEU A 344 -8.41 -25.39 -11.85
CA LEU A 344 -6.96 -25.23 -11.75
C LEU A 344 -6.39 -25.87 -10.47
N ASP A 345 -7.03 -25.62 -9.32
CA ASP A 345 -6.68 -26.25 -8.03
C ASP A 345 -6.75 -27.79 -8.11
N ALA A 346 -7.87 -28.34 -8.59
CA ALA A 346 -8.03 -29.79 -8.74
C ALA A 346 -6.95 -30.38 -9.66
N ARG A 347 -6.63 -29.70 -10.76
CA ARG A 347 -5.59 -30.12 -11.70
C ARG A 347 -4.19 -30.06 -11.08
N GLN A 348 -3.90 -29.06 -10.26
CA GLN A 348 -2.64 -28.92 -9.53
C GLN A 348 -2.47 -30.01 -8.47
N ARG A 349 -3.51 -30.29 -7.68
CA ARG A 349 -3.51 -31.39 -6.68
C ARG A 349 -3.31 -32.76 -7.34
N ILE A 350 -3.93 -32.99 -8.49
CA ILE A 350 -3.71 -34.20 -9.30
C ILE A 350 -2.24 -34.28 -9.76
N ALA A 351 -1.65 -33.20 -10.27
CA ALA A 351 -0.24 -33.17 -10.67
C ALA A 351 0.73 -33.46 -9.51
N GLN A 352 0.46 -32.92 -8.32
CA GLN A 352 1.24 -33.18 -7.10
C GLN A 352 1.11 -34.65 -6.64
N ALA A 353 -0.10 -35.22 -6.67
CA ALA A 353 -0.33 -36.62 -6.33
C ALA A 353 0.40 -37.59 -7.27
N ILE A 354 0.47 -37.30 -8.57
CA ILE A 354 1.25 -38.08 -9.55
C ILE A 354 2.73 -38.07 -9.16
N LYS A 355 3.31 -36.89 -8.87
CA LYS A 355 4.72 -36.75 -8.49
C LYS A 355 5.04 -37.53 -7.21
N SER A 356 4.20 -37.42 -6.18
CA SER A 356 4.35 -38.17 -4.93
C SER A 356 4.28 -39.69 -5.14
N ILE A 357 3.38 -40.17 -6.00
CA ILE A 357 3.27 -41.60 -6.31
C ILE A 357 4.49 -42.09 -7.12
N GLN A 358 4.99 -41.29 -8.08
CA GLN A 358 6.22 -41.60 -8.82
C GLN A 358 7.45 -41.66 -7.90
N GLU A 359 7.59 -40.72 -6.98
CA GLU A 359 8.65 -40.69 -5.97
C GLU A 359 8.57 -41.89 -5.01
N SER A 360 7.37 -42.42 -4.73
CA SER A 360 7.18 -43.60 -3.90
C SER A 360 7.56 -44.94 -4.57
N GLY A 361 7.76 -44.96 -5.89
CA GLY A 361 8.14 -46.16 -6.64
C GLY A 361 7.08 -47.28 -6.69
N ILE A 362 5.85 -47.03 -6.23
CA ILE A 362 4.80 -48.04 -6.15
C ILE A 362 4.25 -48.37 -7.55
N VAL A 363 4.33 -49.65 -7.94
CA VAL A 363 3.73 -50.17 -9.17
C VAL A 363 2.31 -50.65 -8.90
N PHE A 364 1.36 -50.25 -9.73
CA PHE A 364 -0.07 -50.61 -9.58
C PHE A 364 -0.47 -51.70 -10.57
N PRO A 365 -1.23 -52.73 -10.15
CA PRO A 365 -1.61 -53.86 -11.00
C PRO A 365 -2.67 -53.52 -12.06
N SER A 366 -3.32 -52.36 -11.95
CA SER A 366 -4.29 -51.88 -12.95
C SER A 366 -4.40 -50.34 -12.97
N ILE A 367 -4.82 -49.80 -14.12
CA ILE A 367 -5.16 -48.37 -14.26
C ILE A 367 -6.25 -47.97 -13.25
N ARG A 368 -7.20 -48.88 -12.95
CA ARG A 368 -8.25 -48.64 -11.95
C ARG A 368 -7.69 -48.48 -10.53
N SER A 369 -6.75 -49.32 -10.11
CA SER A 369 -6.07 -49.18 -8.81
C SER A 369 -5.25 -47.89 -8.72
N LEU A 370 -4.56 -47.50 -9.81
CA LEU A 370 -3.86 -46.22 -9.91
C LEU A 370 -4.83 -45.03 -9.77
N ALA A 371 -5.97 -45.07 -10.47
CA ALA A 371 -6.99 -44.02 -10.43
C ALA A 371 -7.60 -43.84 -9.03
N HIS A 372 -7.92 -44.93 -8.32
CA HIS A 372 -8.41 -44.85 -6.95
C HIS A 372 -7.36 -44.24 -6.00
N ARG A 373 -6.09 -44.63 -6.11
CA ARG A 373 -5.01 -44.08 -5.29
C ARG A 373 -4.71 -42.61 -5.60
N LEU A 374 -4.74 -42.21 -6.87
CA LEU A 374 -4.61 -40.80 -7.27
C LEU A 374 -5.77 -39.94 -6.75
N ALA A 375 -7.00 -40.44 -6.79
CA ALA A 375 -8.17 -39.75 -6.25
C ALA A 375 -8.05 -39.53 -4.73
N GLU A 376 -7.60 -40.57 -4.00
CA GLU A 376 -7.31 -40.53 -2.57
C GLU A 376 -6.24 -39.48 -2.22
N VAL A 377 -5.05 -39.57 -2.83
CA VAL A 377 -3.90 -38.68 -2.54
C VAL A 377 -4.15 -37.24 -3.00
N ALA A 378 -4.85 -37.03 -4.11
CA ALA A 378 -5.20 -35.68 -4.59
C ALA A 378 -6.41 -35.07 -3.85
N HIS A 379 -7.08 -35.81 -2.95
CA HIS A 379 -8.37 -35.45 -2.35
C HIS A 379 -9.40 -34.99 -3.40
N SER A 380 -9.56 -35.77 -4.46
CA SER A 380 -10.40 -35.44 -5.62
C SER A 380 -11.37 -36.58 -5.95
N SER A 381 -12.54 -36.26 -6.52
CA SER A 381 -13.44 -37.30 -7.01
C SER A 381 -12.87 -37.96 -8.28
N LEU A 382 -13.16 -39.24 -8.47
CA LEU A 382 -12.78 -39.97 -9.70
C LEU A 382 -13.24 -39.22 -10.97
N GLN A 383 -14.42 -38.56 -10.92
CA GLN A 383 -14.92 -37.76 -12.05
C GLN A 383 -14.03 -36.54 -12.34
N SER A 384 -13.51 -35.85 -11.33
CA SER A 384 -12.56 -34.74 -11.49
C SER A 384 -11.18 -35.23 -11.93
N LEU A 385 -10.78 -36.43 -11.50
CA LEU A 385 -9.55 -37.10 -11.94
C LEU A 385 -9.61 -37.47 -13.43
N TYR A 386 -10.68 -38.11 -13.90
CA TYR A 386 -10.85 -38.45 -15.32
C TYR A 386 -11.03 -37.22 -16.23
N LYS A 387 -11.51 -36.09 -15.71
CA LYS A 387 -11.49 -34.79 -16.44
C LYS A 387 -10.08 -34.25 -16.70
N ASN A 388 -9.08 -34.73 -15.97
CA ASN A 388 -7.66 -34.40 -16.14
C ASN A 388 -6.83 -35.66 -16.49
N ALA A 389 -7.44 -36.59 -17.24
CA ALA A 389 -6.81 -37.86 -17.62
C ALA A 389 -5.55 -37.68 -18.49
N ASP A 390 -5.39 -36.53 -19.14
CA ASP A 390 -4.18 -36.14 -19.87
C ASP A 390 -2.92 -36.07 -18.98
N LEU A 391 -3.07 -35.86 -17.67
CA LEU A 391 -1.94 -35.82 -16.74
C LEU A 391 -1.45 -37.21 -16.30
N TRP A 392 -2.33 -38.21 -16.17
CA TRP A 392 -2.04 -39.45 -15.44
C TRP A 392 -2.41 -40.76 -16.15
N HIS A 393 -3.28 -40.71 -17.16
CA HIS A 393 -3.77 -41.93 -17.80
C HIS A 393 -2.77 -42.40 -18.88
N PRO A 394 -2.23 -43.64 -18.80
CA PRO A 394 -1.15 -44.08 -19.71
C PRO A 394 -1.49 -43.92 -21.20
N GLU A 395 -2.74 -44.19 -21.59
CA GLU A 395 -3.20 -44.08 -22.98
C GLU A 395 -3.42 -42.64 -23.47
N ARG A 396 -3.43 -41.64 -22.57
CA ARG A 396 -3.64 -40.21 -22.90
C ARG A 396 -2.40 -39.34 -22.71
N GLN A 397 -1.35 -39.88 -22.08
CA GLN A 397 -0.04 -39.25 -21.97
C GLN A 397 0.69 -39.27 -23.34
N GLY A 398 0.18 -38.50 -24.29
CA GLY A 398 0.66 -38.42 -25.67
C GLY A 398 -0.17 -37.50 -26.57
N GLU A 399 -1.45 -37.30 -26.26
CA GLU A 399 -2.32 -36.37 -26.98
C GLU A 399 -2.04 -34.91 -26.56
N LYS A 400 -1.19 -34.20 -27.30
CA LYS A 400 -1.01 -32.75 -27.12
C LYS A 400 -2.28 -31.99 -27.48
N ALA A 401 -2.95 -31.48 -26.45
CA ALA A 401 -3.73 -30.23 -26.44
C ALA A 401 -4.67 -29.96 -27.63
N SER A 402 -5.89 -30.52 -27.58
CA SER A 402 -7.02 -30.03 -28.37
C SER A 402 -8.07 -29.31 -27.50
N VAL A 403 -7.73 -28.14 -26.98
CA VAL A 403 -8.74 -27.12 -26.65
C VAL A 403 -8.77 -26.14 -27.81
N THR A 404 -9.69 -26.38 -28.74
CA THR A 404 -9.89 -25.54 -29.93
C THR A 404 -10.48 -24.19 -29.54
N VAL A 405 -9.62 -23.20 -29.27
CA VAL A 405 -9.99 -21.80 -29.49
C VAL A 405 -9.86 -21.55 -30.99
N ARG A 406 -10.98 -21.33 -31.67
CA ARG A 406 -10.97 -20.84 -33.05
C ARG A 406 -10.30 -19.46 -33.08
N SER A 407 -9.18 -19.35 -33.78
CA SER A 407 -8.69 -18.10 -34.35
C SER A 407 -8.70 -18.25 -35.87
N GLU A 408 -9.20 -17.25 -36.58
CA GLU A 408 -9.25 -17.27 -38.04
C GLU A 408 -7.90 -16.87 -38.65
N SER A 409 -7.41 -17.75 -39.53
CA SER A 409 -6.63 -17.49 -40.76
C SER A 409 -5.31 -16.68 -40.75
N LEU A 410 -4.25 -17.41 -41.13
CA LEU A 410 -3.27 -17.10 -42.21
C LEU A 410 -2.21 -15.99 -41.97
N SER A 411 -0.95 -16.08 -42.45
CA SER A 411 -0.21 -17.15 -43.16
C SER A 411 1.32 -16.95 -43.00
N ALA A 412 2.14 -17.85 -43.57
CA ALA A 412 3.55 -18.07 -43.24
C ALA A 412 4.59 -17.08 -43.83
N ASP A 413 5.81 -17.22 -43.27
CA ASP A 413 7.14 -17.00 -43.88
C ASP A 413 7.69 -15.57 -44.12
N GLN A 414 8.58 -15.09 -43.22
CA GLN A 414 10.05 -15.10 -43.43
C GLN A 414 10.83 -14.33 -42.34
N SER A 415 12.07 -14.79 -42.10
CA SER A 415 13.23 -14.11 -41.47
C SER A 415 13.13 -13.57 -40.02
N LEU A 416 14.04 -14.03 -39.16
CA LEU A 416 14.39 -13.32 -37.92
C LEU A 416 15.03 -11.96 -38.23
N GLY A 417 14.57 -10.91 -37.55
CA GLY A 417 15.17 -9.58 -37.55
C GLY A 417 14.63 -8.76 -36.36
N ASP A 418 15.49 -7.98 -35.71
CA ASP A 418 15.20 -7.27 -34.47
C ASP A 418 13.97 -6.33 -34.56
N LEU A 419 13.00 -6.49 -33.66
CA LEU A 419 11.92 -5.52 -33.48
C LEU A 419 11.70 -5.08 -32.02
N LYS A 420 11.76 -3.76 -31.90
CA LYS A 420 11.62 -2.89 -30.73
C LYS A 420 10.50 -3.29 -29.76
N LYS A 421 10.79 -3.17 -28.46
CA LYS A 421 9.78 -3.06 -27.39
C LYS A 421 8.79 -1.94 -27.75
N SER A 422 7.52 -2.29 -27.97
CA SER A 422 6.45 -1.29 -28.08
C SER A 422 6.20 -0.63 -26.72
N ALA A 423 5.90 0.68 -26.74
CA ALA A 423 5.56 1.41 -25.54
C ALA A 423 4.24 0.90 -24.93
N PRO A 424 4.06 0.97 -23.60
CA PRO A 424 2.77 0.67 -22.98
C PRO A 424 1.69 1.63 -23.50
N PRO A 425 0.42 1.19 -23.57
CA PRO A 425 -0.68 2.06 -24.00
C PRO A 425 -0.82 3.23 -23.04
N MET A 426 -1.06 4.44 -23.58
CA MET A 426 -1.20 5.65 -22.76
C MET A 426 -2.39 5.53 -21.80
N PRO A 427 -2.32 6.14 -20.59
CA PRO A 427 -3.45 6.18 -19.68
C PRO A 427 -4.60 6.93 -20.35
N ARG A 428 -5.80 6.34 -20.38
CA ARG A 428 -6.99 7.09 -20.75
C ARG A 428 -7.34 8.04 -19.61
N GLU A 429 -7.55 9.32 -19.92
CA GLU A 429 -8.09 10.33 -19.00
C GLU A 429 -9.58 10.08 -18.67
N SER A 430 -9.91 8.91 -18.09
CA SER A 430 -11.28 8.59 -17.71
C SER A 430 -11.65 9.33 -16.42
N LYS A 431 -12.18 10.55 -16.56
CA LYS A 431 -12.84 11.35 -15.51
C LYS A 431 -14.19 10.71 -15.09
N VAL A 432 -14.21 9.43 -14.72
CA VAL A 432 -15.44 8.65 -14.49
C VAL A 432 -15.32 7.78 -13.24
N LEU A 433 -16.29 7.89 -12.33
CA LEU A 433 -16.47 6.98 -11.20
C LEU A 433 -16.82 5.58 -11.70
N HIS A 434 -16.06 4.56 -11.28
CA HIS A 434 -16.33 3.17 -11.66
C HIS A 434 -17.50 2.58 -10.87
N THR A 435 -18.49 2.05 -11.59
CA THR A 435 -19.70 1.40 -11.05
C THR A 435 -19.71 -0.08 -11.42
N GLN A 436 -20.43 -0.92 -10.68
CA GLN A 436 -20.50 -2.37 -10.97
C GLN A 436 -21.51 -2.76 -12.05
N GLY A 437 -22.43 -1.87 -12.44
CA GLY A 437 -23.47 -2.11 -13.44
C GLY A 437 -23.43 -1.09 -14.58
N GLY A 438 -23.83 -1.53 -15.77
CA GLY A 438 -23.85 -0.72 -16.99
C GLY A 438 -24.97 0.33 -17.05
N ASP A 439 -24.85 1.23 -18.04
CA ASP A 439 -25.68 2.42 -18.24
C ASP A 439 -27.21 2.22 -18.07
N MET A 440 -27.80 2.95 -17.11
CA MET A 440 -29.19 3.37 -17.23
C MET A 440 -29.26 4.58 -18.17
N LYS A 441 -29.44 4.32 -19.47
CA LYS A 441 -29.79 5.34 -20.46
C LYS A 441 -31.21 5.12 -20.95
N CYS A 442 -32.13 5.96 -20.49
CA CYS A 442 -33.41 6.16 -21.17
C CYS A 442 -33.14 6.92 -22.49
N ILE A 443 -32.88 6.17 -23.56
CA ILE A 443 -32.82 6.68 -24.94
C ILE A 443 -34.06 6.15 -25.67
N PRO A 444 -34.78 6.98 -26.43
CA PRO A 444 -35.94 6.53 -27.20
C PRO A 444 -35.52 5.54 -28.29
N SER A 445 -36.30 4.46 -28.47
CA SER A 445 -36.17 3.61 -29.66
C SER A 445 -36.97 4.22 -30.80
N ASP A 446 -36.31 4.52 -31.91
CA ASP A 446 -36.99 4.92 -33.14
C ASP A 446 -37.78 3.74 -33.76
N GLU A 447 -38.96 4.09 -34.28
CA GLU A 447 -39.72 3.40 -35.32
C GLU A 447 -39.85 1.86 -35.30
N VAL A 448 -40.85 1.35 -34.56
CA VAL A 448 -41.68 0.23 -35.08
C VAL A 448 -43.14 0.63 -35.02
N ARG A 449 -43.78 0.69 -36.20
CA ARG A 449 -45.18 1.10 -36.37
C ARG A 449 -46.13 0.03 -35.86
N PHE A 450 -47.01 0.37 -34.92
CA PHE A 450 -48.33 -0.28 -34.79
C PHE A 450 -49.44 0.75 -34.60
N ALA A 451 -50.57 0.49 -35.23
CA ALA A 451 -51.59 1.51 -35.50
C ALA A 451 -52.49 1.81 -34.29
N SER A 452 -52.73 3.10 -34.11
CA SER A 452 -53.86 3.76 -33.46
C SER A 452 -55.07 2.92 -33.03
N LYS A 453 -55.56 3.17 -31.80
CA LYS A 453 -56.95 3.60 -31.57
C LYS A 453 -57.17 4.26 -30.19
N ILE A 454 -57.80 5.45 -30.23
CA ILE A 454 -58.57 6.12 -29.17
C ILE A 454 -57.78 6.86 -28.05
N THR A 455 -57.56 8.15 -28.30
CA THR A 455 -57.61 9.30 -27.36
C THR A 455 -59.08 9.76 -27.15
N PRO A 456 -59.43 10.81 -26.36
CA PRO A 456 -58.70 11.64 -25.37
C PRO A 456 -59.35 11.52 -23.96
N GLU A 457 -59.00 12.19 -22.85
CA GLU A 457 -58.80 13.61 -22.48
C GLU A 457 -58.13 13.62 -21.06
N ARG A 458 -57.50 14.66 -20.50
CA ARG A 458 -57.14 16.06 -20.88
C ARG A 458 -55.58 16.16 -20.86
N GLY A 459 -54.85 17.29 -20.88
CA GLY A 459 -55.08 18.73 -20.66
C GLY A 459 -54.55 19.14 -19.27
N VAL A 460 -53.58 20.07 -19.10
CA VAL A 460 -53.02 21.08 -20.00
C VAL A 460 -51.52 21.32 -19.76
N ARG A 461 -50.86 21.80 -20.82
CA ARG A 461 -49.54 22.47 -21.00
C ARG A 461 -49.22 23.53 -19.93
N GLY A 462 -48.02 24.12 -19.85
CA GLY A 462 -46.75 24.03 -20.60
C GLY A 462 -45.64 24.58 -19.65
N ASP A 463 -44.44 25.03 -20.02
CA ASP A 463 -43.66 25.04 -21.27
C ASP A 463 -42.16 25.10 -20.87
N LYS A 464 -41.25 24.77 -21.80
CA LYS A 464 -39.79 25.00 -21.71
C LYS A 464 -39.45 26.31 -22.47
N PRO A 465 -38.19 26.78 -22.51
CA PRO A 465 -37.22 26.98 -21.43
C PRO A 465 -36.52 28.37 -21.50
N SER A 466 -35.97 28.89 -20.40
CA SER A 466 -34.73 29.68 -20.43
C SER A 466 -34.24 30.01 -19.02
N PHE A 467 -32.91 30.05 -18.84
CA PHE A 467 -32.24 30.48 -17.62
C PHE A 467 -31.45 31.75 -17.98
N PRO A 468 -31.68 32.90 -17.34
CA PRO A 468 -30.92 34.11 -17.63
C PRO A 468 -29.55 34.08 -16.95
N GLN A 469 -28.49 34.32 -17.71
CA GLN A 469 -27.20 34.75 -17.16
C GLN A 469 -27.27 36.24 -16.83
N ALA A 470 -26.63 36.66 -15.74
CA ALA A 470 -26.37 38.06 -15.43
C ALA A 470 -24.88 38.26 -15.13
N GLU A 471 -24.25 39.21 -15.81
CA GLU A 471 -22.89 39.67 -15.57
C GLU A 471 -22.85 40.96 -14.74
N ARG A 472 -21.64 41.33 -14.29
CA ARG A 472 -21.25 42.55 -13.55
C ARG A 472 -21.65 42.51 -12.06
N GLY A 473 -20.77 42.76 -11.08
CA GLY A 473 -19.38 43.20 -11.10
C GLY A 473 -19.21 44.56 -10.43
N ILE A 474 -18.57 44.59 -9.25
CA ILE A 474 -18.08 45.77 -8.49
C ILE A 474 -17.06 45.26 -7.44
N SER A 475 -15.98 46.01 -7.21
CA SER A 475 -15.13 45.92 -6.01
C SER A 475 -15.30 47.22 -5.20
N PRO A 476 -15.05 47.25 -3.87
CA PRO A 476 -13.71 47.68 -3.44
C PRO A 476 -13.21 47.20 -2.05
N ALA A 477 -11.93 47.51 -1.80
CA ALA A 477 -11.27 47.80 -0.51
C ALA A 477 -10.90 46.67 0.49
N SER A 478 -9.61 46.65 0.87
CA SER A 478 -9.04 45.96 2.04
C SER A 478 -9.08 46.85 3.29
N PRO A 479 -8.77 46.28 4.48
CA PRO A 479 -7.51 46.66 5.11
C PRO A 479 -6.68 45.47 5.65
N ALA A 480 -5.42 45.72 5.98
CA ALA A 480 -4.40 44.69 6.25
C ALA A 480 -4.16 44.40 7.74
N LYS A 481 -3.77 43.14 8.05
CA LYS A 481 -2.56 42.76 8.84
C LYS A 481 -2.52 41.26 9.14
N GLY A 482 -1.32 40.66 9.06
CA GLY A 482 -1.03 39.30 9.53
C GLY A 482 0.02 38.59 8.68
N LEU A 483 1.26 38.48 9.16
CA LEU A 483 2.32 37.75 8.45
C LEU A 483 2.06 36.23 8.51
N ALA A 484 1.96 35.59 7.35
CA ALA A 484 2.12 34.14 7.18
C ALA A 484 2.77 33.86 5.81
N SER A 485 3.51 32.74 5.72
CA SER A 485 4.42 32.42 4.62
C SER A 485 3.73 32.25 3.26
N ILE A 486 4.29 32.88 2.22
CA ILE A 486 3.94 32.62 0.83
C ILE A 486 4.91 31.58 0.25
N ALA A 487 4.38 30.46 -0.21
CA ALA A 487 4.99 29.60 -1.22
C ALA A 487 3.99 29.49 -2.38
N PRO A 488 4.37 29.78 -3.64
CA PRO A 488 3.42 29.84 -4.74
C PRO A 488 3.14 28.46 -5.34
N THR A 489 1.93 27.95 -5.14
CA THR A 489 1.39 26.84 -5.95
C THR A 489 0.91 27.36 -7.30
N LEU A 490 1.83 27.50 -8.26
CA LEU A 490 1.45 27.66 -9.67
C LEU A 490 0.59 26.46 -10.13
N SER A 491 -0.23 26.66 -11.14
CA SER A 491 -0.97 25.60 -11.83
C SER A 491 -0.12 24.92 -12.91
N VAL A 492 -0.60 23.79 -13.46
CA VAL A 492 0.08 23.09 -14.56
C VAL A 492 0.20 23.99 -15.80
N ASP A 493 -0.82 24.80 -16.08
CA ASP A 493 -0.83 25.73 -17.21
C ASP A 493 0.17 26.89 -17.03
N GLU A 494 0.32 27.38 -15.79
CA GLU A 494 1.34 28.37 -15.43
C GLU A 494 2.76 27.78 -15.50
N CYS A 495 2.94 26.51 -15.11
CA CYS A 495 4.21 25.80 -15.28
C CYS A 495 4.57 25.61 -16.75
N TYR A 496 3.60 25.24 -17.58
CA TYR A 496 3.81 25.11 -19.02
C TYR A 496 4.20 26.46 -19.66
N SER A 497 3.52 27.53 -19.26
CA SER A 497 3.84 28.90 -19.67
C SER A 497 5.24 29.34 -19.22
N LEU A 498 5.66 28.95 -18.00
CA LEU A 498 7.00 29.24 -17.46
C LEU A 498 8.10 28.46 -18.20
N ILE A 499 7.86 27.19 -18.52
CA ILE A 499 8.76 26.36 -19.35
C ILE A 499 8.93 27.00 -20.73
N GLN A 500 7.83 27.34 -21.41
CA GLN A 500 7.88 27.99 -22.72
C GLN A 500 8.65 29.32 -22.68
N ARG A 501 8.39 30.16 -21.67
CA ARG A 501 9.10 31.44 -21.48
C ARG A 501 10.60 31.25 -21.27
N ASN A 502 11.02 30.28 -20.45
CA ASN A 502 12.44 30.04 -20.21
C ASN A 502 13.14 29.41 -21.42
N VAL A 503 12.51 28.46 -22.14
CA VAL A 503 13.03 27.93 -23.41
C VAL A 503 13.23 29.07 -24.44
N GLN A 504 12.28 30.01 -24.53
CA GLN A 504 12.41 31.20 -25.40
C GLN A 504 13.55 32.13 -24.97
N ARG A 505 13.72 32.42 -23.66
CA ARG A 505 14.82 33.25 -23.15
C ARG A 505 16.20 32.62 -23.38
N LEU A 506 16.28 31.30 -23.25
CA LEU A 506 17.47 30.50 -23.56
C LEU A 506 17.74 30.38 -25.08
N GLN A 507 16.82 30.85 -25.92
CA GLN A 507 16.81 30.67 -27.38
C GLN A 507 16.89 29.22 -27.85
N TRP A 508 16.49 28.27 -26.99
CA TRP A 508 16.69 26.84 -27.26
C TRP A 508 15.74 26.32 -28.33
N THR A 509 16.35 25.67 -29.31
CA THR A 509 15.68 24.84 -30.30
C THR A 509 15.24 23.50 -29.69
N LEU A 510 14.39 22.75 -30.40
CA LEU A 510 14.00 21.40 -29.99
C LEU A 510 15.22 20.46 -29.89
N ASP A 511 16.28 20.70 -30.66
CA ASP A 511 17.48 19.87 -30.69
C ASP A 511 18.44 20.14 -29.52
N GLU A 512 18.30 21.28 -28.83
CA GLU A 512 18.99 21.58 -27.57
C GLU A 512 18.17 21.14 -26.35
N LEU A 513 16.83 21.26 -26.43
CA LEU A 513 15.93 20.82 -25.38
C LEU A 513 15.89 19.29 -25.23
N ARG A 514 15.92 18.54 -26.34
CA ARG A 514 15.94 17.06 -26.37
C ARG A 514 17.06 16.43 -25.51
N PRO A 515 18.36 16.74 -25.70
CA PRO A 515 19.42 16.16 -24.89
C PRO A 515 19.34 16.60 -23.42
N PHE A 516 18.91 17.83 -23.14
CA PHE A 516 18.70 18.29 -21.76
C PHE A 516 17.61 17.50 -21.03
N LEU A 517 16.48 17.22 -21.70
CA LEU A 517 15.44 16.34 -21.17
C LEU A 517 15.95 14.90 -20.98
N ALA A 518 16.75 14.39 -21.92
CA ALA A 518 17.27 13.04 -21.84
C ALA A 518 18.25 12.86 -20.67
N GLU A 519 19.09 13.88 -20.41
CA GLU A 519 20.02 13.93 -19.28
C GLU A 519 19.28 14.00 -17.94
N LYS A 520 18.32 14.91 -17.79
CA LYS A 520 17.66 15.17 -16.49
C LYS A 520 16.49 14.23 -16.17
N PHE A 521 15.84 13.64 -17.17
CA PHE A 521 14.59 12.86 -17.01
C PHE A 521 14.68 11.45 -17.60
N ALA A 522 15.82 10.77 -17.37
CA ALA A 522 16.04 9.35 -17.67
C ALA A 522 15.73 8.96 -19.14
N GLY A 523 16.29 9.72 -20.08
CA GLY A 523 16.21 9.42 -21.52
C GLY A 523 14.96 9.90 -22.24
N ARG A 524 14.10 10.71 -21.61
CA ARG A 524 12.92 11.30 -22.27
C ARG A 524 13.31 12.43 -23.21
N THR A 525 12.65 12.52 -24.35
CA THR A 525 13.02 13.45 -25.44
C THR A 525 11.92 14.45 -25.80
N SER A 526 10.81 14.45 -25.08
CA SER A 526 9.70 15.39 -25.24
C SER A 526 9.11 15.79 -23.89
N ILE A 527 8.69 17.05 -23.77
CA ILE A 527 7.94 17.56 -22.61
C ILE A 527 6.68 16.72 -22.37
N SER A 528 5.99 16.27 -23.44
CA SER A 528 4.79 15.44 -23.35
C SER A 528 5.00 14.03 -22.76
N GLN A 529 6.26 13.61 -22.56
CA GLN A 529 6.59 12.35 -21.89
C GLN A 529 6.77 12.53 -20.37
N LEU A 530 6.80 13.76 -19.85
CA LEU A 530 6.99 14.05 -18.43
C LEU A 530 5.68 13.82 -17.65
N LYS A 531 5.82 13.41 -16.39
CA LYS A 531 4.72 13.36 -15.41
C LYS A 531 4.56 14.74 -14.77
N ASP A 532 3.39 15.01 -14.18
CA ASP A 532 3.05 16.29 -13.55
C ASP A 532 4.15 16.80 -12.60
N ASN A 533 4.73 15.92 -11.77
CA ASN A 533 5.82 16.26 -10.84
C ASN A 533 7.17 16.55 -11.52
N GLU A 534 7.38 16.08 -12.75
CA GLU A 534 8.60 16.29 -13.54
C GLU A 534 8.50 17.58 -14.39
N PHE A 535 7.29 18.05 -14.73
CA PHE A 535 7.08 19.38 -15.32
C PHE A 535 7.61 20.49 -14.40
N TRP A 536 7.33 20.40 -13.10
CA TRP A 536 7.84 21.34 -12.10
C TRP A 536 9.36 21.38 -12.03
N LEU A 537 9.99 20.21 -12.01
CA LEU A 537 11.44 20.09 -12.01
C LEU A 537 12.05 20.66 -13.30
N LEU A 538 11.40 20.44 -14.45
CA LEU A 538 11.84 21.06 -15.72
C LEU A 538 11.74 22.58 -15.66
N ALA A 539 10.62 23.13 -15.17
CA ALA A 539 10.44 24.58 -15.03
C ALA A 539 11.54 25.19 -14.15
N TYR A 540 11.83 24.56 -13.02
CA TYR A 540 12.90 24.95 -12.10
C TYR A 540 14.29 24.89 -12.75
N PHE A 541 14.66 23.76 -13.38
CA PHE A 541 15.98 23.62 -14.02
C PHE A 541 16.19 24.60 -15.19
N LEU A 542 15.15 24.91 -15.96
CA LEU A 542 15.22 25.92 -17.01
C LEU A 542 15.34 27.34 -16.44
N GLN A 543 14.65 27.63 -15.33
CA GLN A 543 14.75 28.92 -14.65
C GLN A 543 16.13 29.14 -14.04
N ASP A 544 16.67 28.16 -13.32
CA ASP A 544 18.02 28.17 -12.76
C ASP A 544 19.09 28.36 -13.85
N LYS A 545 18.94 27.67 -14.99
CA LYS A 545 19.86 27.81 -16.13
C LYS A 545 19.73 29.16 -16.83
N THR A 546 18.52 29.74 -16.89
CA THR A 546 18.30 31.10 -17.41
C THR A 546 18.97 32.14 -16.50
N LEU A 547 18.79 32.03 -15.17
CA LEU A 547 19.44 32.90 -14.18
C LEU A 547 20.97 32.75 -14.21
N SER A 548 21.48 31.54 -14.39
CA SER A 548 22.92 31.28 -14.53
C SER A 548 23.51 31.92 -15.78
N LEU A 549 22.77 31.93 -16.90
CA LEU A 549 23.16 32.64 -18.11
C LEU A 549 23.10 34.16 -17.93
N GLU A 550 22.05 34.70 -17.31
CA GLU A 550 21.91 36.14 -17.06
C GLU A 550 23.00 36.66 -16.11
N ASN A 551 23.40 35.89 -15.11
CA ASN A 551 24.54 36.17 -14.24
C ASN A 551 25.93 35.96 -14.90
N SER A 552 25.98 35.47 -16.15
CA SER A 552 27.23 35.32 -16.93
C SER A 552 27.41 36.39 -18.01
N TYR A 553 26.39 37.21 -18.25
CA TYR A 553 26.40 38.35 -19.17
C TYR A 553 26.38 39.71 -18.44
N ALA A 554 26.43 39.70 -17.10
CA ALA A 554 26.52 40.87 -16.22
C ALA A 554 27.90 40.93 -15.55
#